data_AF-A0A0M0J814-F1
#
_entry.id   AF-A0A0M0J814-F1
#
_cell.length_a   1.000
_cell.length_b   1.000
_cell.length_c   1.000
_cell.angle_alpha   90.00
_cell.angle_beta   90.00
_cell.angle_gamma   90.00
#
_symmetry.space_group_name_H-M   'P 1'
#
loop_
_entity.id
_entity.type
_entity.pdbx_description
1 polymer ?
#
loop_
_entity_poly.entity_id
_entity_poly.type
_entity_poly.pdbx_seq_one_letter_code
_entity_poly.pdbx_strand_id
1 'polypeptide(L)'
;MEHAPDVVFISEVRMPAAGPPGCKKGDGKPRRQSEMARGTPAQSKEADAIADFVRSAGYRAYWSLAEYKYSGCGLLVRKDRAQPLEVRYSLDAAAPAGRHHPEGRVILAHFAHLELLGTYVPNNGSNEASFERRRQWEVELDSLLCAPRERPLVWIGDLNVAAGWHDVGPDPSWFRNQNGTDAAHPDDRGQPGFTANEQARFARTLERARMIDAYRCLWPEPDWQRDVTWRGAPGVNIPAEGRYYNKGMRIDYCIVPREGVRVVRALVCGRGASREGARAHPTYPECT
;
A
#
# COMPACT_ATOMS: atom_id res chain seq x y z
N MET A 1 0.03 19.18 13.47
CA MET A 1 -0.45 17.93 12.84
C MET A 1 -1.81 17.66 13.45
N GLU A 2 -2.90 17.87 12.70
CA GLU A 2 -4.29 17.76 13.22
C GLU A 2 -4.59 16.34 13.74
N HIS A 3 -3.80 15.36 13.32
CA HIS A 3 -3.67 14.04 13.93
C HIS A 3 -2.19 13.65 13.99
N ALA A 4 -1.73 13.14 15.13
CA ALA A 4 -0.37 12.61 15.31
C ALA A 4 -0.44 11.07 15.42
N PRO A 5 -0.53 10.34 14.29
CA PRO A 5 -0.80 8.91 14.29
C PRO A 5 0.30 8.11 14.99
N ASP A 6 -0.05 7.09 15.77
CA ASP A 6 0.91 6.24 16.45
C ASP A 6 1.75 5.42 15.48
N VAL A 7 1.13 5.02 14.36
CA VAL A 7 1.76 4.26 13.28
C VAL A 7 1.33 4.82 11.93
N VAL A 8 2.27 4.93 10.99
CA VAL A 8 2.02 5.31 9.59
C VAL A 8 2.66 4.27 8.69
N PHE A 9 1.88 3.69 7.78
CA PHE A 9 2.41 2.89 6.69
C PHE A 9 2.51 3.73 5.42
N ILE A 10 3.60 3.55 4.68
CA ILE A 10 3.91 4.29 3.45
C ILE A 10 4.18 3.25 2.37
N SER A 11 3.34 3.20 1.33
CA SER A 11 3.62 2.49 0.09
C SER A 11 4.40 3.38 -0.88
N GLU A 12 5.01 2.77 -1.90
CA GLU A 12 5.74 3.47 -2.96
C GLU A 12 6.80 4.48 -2.48
N VAL A 13 7.61 4.08 -1.51
CA VAL A 13 8.72 4.91 -1.00
C VAL A 13 9.69 5.29 -2.12
N ARG A 14 9.86 4.42 -3.13
CA ARG A 14 10.69 4.64 -4.34
C ARG A 14 12.14 5.04 -4.05
N MET A 15 12.64 4.68 -2.87
CA MET A 15 14.06 4.79 -2.51
C MET A 15 14.76 3.45 -2.77
N PRO A 16 15.93 3.45 -3.41
CA PRO A 16 16.69 2.23 -3.62
C PRO A 16 17.35 1.77 -2.32
N ALA A 17 17.42 0.46 -2.11
CA ALA A 17 18.12 -0.16 -1.00
C ALA A 17 19.63 0.09 -1.09
N ALA A 18 20.27 0.26 0.06
CA ALA A 18 21.73 0.37 0.14
C ALA A 18 22.40 -0.93 -0.34
N GLY A 19 23.55 -0.79 -1.00
CA GLY A 19 24.34 -1.90 -1.51
C GLY A 19 25.82 -1.55 -1.56
N PRO A 20 26.67 -2.51 -1.98
CA PRO A 20 28.09 -2.25 -2.21
C PRO A 20 28.31 -1.14 -3.25
N PRO A 21 29.48 -0.46 -3.24
CA PRO A 21 29.81 0.54 -4.24
C PRO A 21 29.62 0.03 -5.68
N GLY A 22 29.00 0.87 -6.53
CA GLY A 22 28.76 0.55 -7.94
C GLY A 22 27.70 -0.55 -8.18
N CYS A 23 26.85 -0.86 -7.21
CA CYS A 23 25.76 -1.81 -7.40
C CYS A 23 24.72 -1.33 -8.42
N LYS A 24 24.17 -2.24 -9.22
CA LYS A 24 23.19 -1.99 -10.28
C LYS A 24 22.04 -2.99 -10.18
N LYS A 25 20.87 -2.63 -10.71
CA LYS A 25 19.71 -3.53 -10.79
C LYS A 25 20.09 -4.87 -11.42
N GLY A 26 19.75 -5.98 -10.76
CA GLY A 26 19.96 -7.33 -11.28
C GLY A 26 21.42 -7.81 -11.25
N ASP A 27 22.30 -7.14 -10.50
CA ASP A 27 23.72 -7.55 -10.41
C ASP A 27 23.97 -8.73 -9.45
N GLY A 28 22.93 -9.23 -8.79
CA GLY A 28 22.99 -10.32 -7.82
C GLY A 28 23.73 -9.99 -6.52
N LYS A 29 24.22 -8.76 -6.35
CA LYS A 29 24.90 -8.35 -5.12
C LYS A 29 23.89 -8.15 -4.00
N PRO A 30 24.27 -8.40 -2.74
CA PRO A 30 23.37 -8.21 -1.61
C PRO A 30 22.92 -6.75 -1.47
N ARG A 31 21.71 -6.56 -0.93
CA ARG A 31 21.13 -5.26 -0.58
C ARG A 31 20.75 -5.23 0.89
N ARG A 32 20.99 -4.11 1.56
CA ARG A 32 20.46 -3.81 2.90
C ARG A 32 19.15 -3.05 2.71
N GLN A 33 18.06 -3.80 2.60
CA GLN A 33 16.74 -3.26 2.22
C GLN A 33 16.06 -2.44 3.33
N SER A 34 16.62 -2.47 4.54
CA SER A 34 16.28 -1.59 5.65
C SER A 34 16.97 -0.22 5.60
N GLU A 35 17.91 -0.01 4.66
CA GLU A 35 18.70 1.20 4.52
C GLU A 35 18.53 1.82 3.12
N MET A 36 18.39 3.14 3.05
CA MET A 36 18.37 3.86 1.77
C MET A 36 19.78 3.96 1.19
N ALA A 37 19.92 3.79 -0.12
CA ALA A 37 21.20 3.94 -0.81
C ALA A 37 21.72 5.37 -0.70
N ARG A 38 23.06 5.48 -0.64
CA ARG A 38 23.81 6.74 -0.49
C ARG A 38 25.03 6.77 -1.42
N GLY A 39 24.94 6.07 -2.56
CA GLY A 39 26.05 5.89 -3.48
C GLY A 39 26.37 7.11 -4.35
N THR A 40 25.47 8.09 -4.41
CA THR A 40 25.65 9.35 -5.13
C THR A 40 25.25 10.55 -4.26
N PRO A 41 25.74 11.77 -4.55
CA PRO A 41 25.34 12.97 -3.82
C PRO A 41 23.82 13.19 -3.81
N ALA A 42 23.14 12.89 -4.92
CA ALA A 42 21.68 12.99 -5.01
C ALA A 42 20.97 12.00 -4.09
N GLN A 43 21.43 10.74 -4.07
CA GLN A 43 20.89 9.72 -3.18
C GLN A 43 21.09 10.08 -1.70
N SER A 44 22.28 10.57 -1.34
CA SER A 44 22.55 11.01 0.03
C SER A 44 21.65 12.16 0.45
N LYS A 45 21.48 13.17 -0.41
CA LYS A 45 20.59 14.32 -0.14
C LYS A 45 19.14 13.89 0.09
N GLU A 46 18.61 12.98 -0.73
CA GLU A 46 17.25 12.46 -0.56
C GLU A 46 17.11 11.65 0.73
N ALA A 47 18.06 10.76 1.02
CA ALA A 47 18.05 9.94 2.22
C ALA A 47 18.17 10.78 3.50
N ASP A 48 18.97 11.85 3.49
CA ASP A 48 19.09 12.80 4.61
C ASP A 48 17.80 13.59 4.82
N ALA A 49 17.18 14.09 3.76
CA ALA A 49 15.90 14.79 3.86
C ALA A 49 14.81 13.92 4.49
N ILE A 50 14.74 12.63 4.11
CA ILE A 50 13.77 11.70 4.71
C ILE A 50 14.12 11.40 6.17
N ALA A 51 15.39 11.14 6.47
CA ALA A 51 15.84 10.88 7.84
C ALA A 51 15.56 12.07 8.77
N ASP A 52 15.77 13.30 8.29
CA ASP A 52 15.51 14.54 9.01
C ASP A 52 14.02 14.75 9.25
N PHE A 53 13.18 14.51 8.22
CA PHE A 53 11.73 14.55 8.38
C PHE A 53 11.24 13.53 9.42
N VAL A 54 11.62 12.25 9.29
CA VAL A 54 11.22 11.19 10.23
C VAL A 54 11.66 11.53 11.66
N ARG A 55 12.89 12.02 11.82
CA ARG A 55 13.45 12.39 13.12
C ARG A 55 12.72 13.58 13.75
N SER A 56 12.51 14.65 12.98
CA SER A 56 11.82 15.86 13.47
C SER A 56 10.33 15.63 13.74
N ALA A 57 9.70 14.71 13.00
CA ALA A 57 8.32 14.28 13.25
C ALA A 57 8.17 13.34 14.46
N GLY A 58 9.27 12.89 15.09
CA GLY A 58 9.21 12.07 16.30
C GLY A 58 8.95 10.57 16.04
N TYR A 59 9.27 10.06 14.84
CA TYR A 59 9.05 8.66 14.47
C TYR A 59 10.36 7.86 14.40
N ARG A 60 10.24 6.55 14.62
CA ARG A 60 11.21 5.53 14.20
C ARG A 60 10.69 4.93 12.89
N ALA A 61 11.56 4.82 11.89
CA ALA A 61 11.21 4.20 10.61
C ALA A 61 11.75 2.76 10.51
N TYR A 62 10.95 1.90 9.89
CA TYR A 62 11.32 0.58 9.42
C TYR A 62 11.11 0.56 7.91
N TRP A 63 12.13 0.21 7.15
CA TRP A 63 12.08 0.25 5.69
C TRP A 63 12.14 -1.16 5.10
N SER A 64 11.43 -1.34 4.00
CA SER A 64 11.51 -2.53 3.15
C SER A 64 11.63 -2.03 1.72
N LEU A 65 12.86 -1.93 1.21
CA LEU A 65 13.15 -1.26 -0.06
C LEU A 65 13.47 -2.25 -1.19
N ALA A 66 13.25 -1.83 -2.43
CA ALA A 66 13.69 -2.55 -3.61
C ALA A 66 15.14 -2.18 -3.97
N GLU A 67 15.75 -2.98 -4.83
CA GLU A 67 17.13 -2.77 -5.30
C GLU A 67 17.36 -1.44 -6.07
N TYR A 68 16.31 -0.87 -6.66
CA TYR A 68 16.36 0.36 -7.46
C TYR A 68 15.15 1.24 -7.10
N LYS A 69 15.06 2.46 -7.68
CA LYS A 69 13.93 3.40 -7.44
C LYS A 69 12.59 2.85 -7.96
N TYR A 70 12.00 1.93 -7.21
CA TYR A 70 10.79 1.21 -7.57
C TYR A 70 10.15 0.63 -6.30
N SER A 71 8.82 0.63 -6.22
CA SER A 71 8.10 0.04 -5.09
C SER A 71 8.64 0.58 -3.75
N GLY A 72 8.93 -0.31 -2.80
CA GLY A 72 9.40 0.01 -1.46
C GLY A 72 8.26 0.44 -0.55
N CYS A 73 8.33 0.04 0.71
CA CYS A 73 7.42 0.50 1.75
C CYS A 73 8.15 0.86 3.04
N GLY A 74 7.46 1.63 3.88
CA GLY A 74 7.95 2.09 5.16
C GLY A 74 6.88 2.00 6.23
N LEU A 75 7.30 1.72 7.45
CA LEU A 75 6.47 1.82 8.65
C LEU A 75 7.11 2.82 9.59
N LEU A 76 6.39 3.90 9.90
CA LEU A 76 6.80 4.88 10.90
C LEU A 76 6.04 4.60 12.19
N VAL A 77 6.74 4.42 13.29
CA VAL A 77 6.17 4.22 14.62
C VAL A 77 6.60 5.37 15.51
N ARG A 78 5.67 6.05 16.18
CA ARG A 78 6.00 7.15 17.10
C ARG A 78 6.98 6.67 18.18
N LYS A 79 8.01 7.46 18.46
CA LYS A 79 9.06 7.08 19.44
C LYS A 79 8.53 6.99 20.88
N ASP A 80 7.48 7.75 21.21
CA ASP A 80 6.82 7.78 22.52
C ASP A 80 5.65 6.78 22.63
N ARG A 81 5.61 5.77 21.76
CA ARG A 81 4.61 4.70 21.75
C ARG A 81 5.29 3.32 21.82
N ALA A 82 4.49 2.30 22.09
CA ALA A 82 4.96 0.92 22.08
C ALA A 82 5.62 0.60 20.74
N GLN A 83 6.87 0.13 20.79
CA GLN A 83 7.59 -0.29 19.60
C GLN A 83 7.23 -1.75 19.28
N PRO A 84 7.29 -2.16 17.99
CA PRO A 84 7.13 -3.56 17.66
C PRO A 84 8.24 -4.40 18.31
N LEU A 85 7.84 -5.55 18.85
CA LEU A 85 8.72 -6.56 19.45
C LEU A 85 9.55 -7.27 18.38
N GLU A 86 8.99 -7.42 17.19
CA GLU A 86 9.63 -8.03 16.03
C GLU A 86 9.09 -7.37 14.75
N VAL A 87 9.93 -7.26 13.73
CA VAL A 87 9.52 -6.83 12.39
C VAL A 87 10.03 -7.84 11.36
N ARG A 88 9.11 -8.33 10.53
CA ARG A 88 9.38 -9.20 9.37
C ARG A 88 9.05 -8.46 8.08
N TYR A 89 9.60 -8.94 6.97
CA TYR A 89 9.56 -8.22 5.69
C TYR A 89 9.18 -9.11 4.50
N SER A 90 8.67 -10.32 4.77
CA SER A 90 8.29 -11.32 3.77
C SER A 90 6.91 -11.87 4.08
N LEU A 91 6.17 -12.29 3.05
CA LEU A 91 4.94 -13.08 3.21
C LEU A 91 5.24 -14.55 3.53
N ASP A 92 6.40 -15.05 3.09
CA ASP A 92 6.86 -16.39 3.41
C ASP A 92 7.26 -16.49 4.89
N ALA A 93 6.48 -17.25 5.66
CA ALA A 93 6.70 -17.50 7.08
C ALA A 93 7.96 -18.34 7.37
N ALA A 94 8.43 -19.13 6.40
CA ALA A 94 9.66 -19.91 6.50
C ALA A 94 10.90 -19.09 6.11
N ALA A 95 10.74 -17.87 5.59
CA ALA A 95 11.85 -17.01 5.24
C ALA A 95 12.70 -16.68 6.48
N PRO A 96 14.04 -16.63 6.35
CA PRO A 96 14.91 -16.24 7.46
C PRO A 96 14.53 -14.87 8.04
N ALA A 97 14.75 -14.70 9.34
CA ALA A 97 14.58 -13.40 10.00
C ALA A 97 15.40 -12.32 9.26
N GLY A 98 14.76 -11.18 8.97
CA GLY A 98 15.37 -10.09 8.20
C GLY A 98 15.38 -10.30 6.67
N ARG A 99 14.88 -11.42 6.13
CA ARG A 99 14.66 -11.56 4.68
C ARG A 99 13.51 -10.64 4.26
N HIS A 100 13.80 -9.72 3.35
CA HIS A 100 12.78 -8.87 2.74
C HIS A 100 12.24 -9.48 1.45
N HIS A 101 10.98 -9.18 1.15
CA HIS A 101 10.41 -9.30 -0.19
C HIS A 101 11.35 -8.59 -1.19
N PRO A 102 11.67 -9.19 -2.35
CA PRO A 102 12.65 -8.64 -3.30
C PRO A 102 12.39 -7.20 -3.73
N GLU A 103 11.11 -6.82 -3.80
CA GLU A 103 10.69 -5.46 -4.17
C GLU A 103 10.25 -4.58 -2.99
N GLY A 104 10.49 -5.02 -1.75
CA GLY A 104 10.19 -4.22 -0.57
C GLY A 104 8.69 -3.92 -0.40
N ARG A 105 7.83 -4.93 -0.55
CA ARG A 105 6.36 -4.75 -0.55
C ARG A 105 5.67 -5.07 0.76
N VAL A 106 6.42 -5.52 1.77
CA VAL A 106 5.88 -6.13 2.98
C VAL A 106 6.64 -5.62 4.19
N ILE A 107 5.88 -5.21 5.20
CA ILE A 107 6.33 -5.04 6.59
C ILE A 107 5.26 -5.67 7.48
N LEU A 108 5.62 -6.69 8.26
CA LEU A 108 4.79 -7.28 9.30
C LEU A 108 5.41 -6.94 10.66
N ALA A 109 4.74 -6.10 11.44
CA ALA A 109 5.19 -5.64 12.73
C ALA A 109 4.38 -6.31 13.85
N HIS A 110 5.06 -7.04 14.74
CA HIS A 110 4.45 -7.69 15.89
C HIS A 110 4.52 -6.76 17.11
N PHE A 111 3.38 -6.24 17.58
CA PHE A 111 3.27 -5.51 18.84
C PHE A 111 2.76 -6.46 19.95
N ALA A 112 2.80 -6.02 21.21
CA ALA A 112 2.40 -6.84 22.35
C ALA A 112 0.96 -7.37 22.26
N HIS A 113 0.02 -6.60 21.69
CA HIS A 113 -1.41 -6.93 21.67
C HIS A 113 -2.03 -7.02 20.26
N LEU A 114 -1.26 -6.73 19.21
CA LEU A 114 -1.73 -6.79 17.84
C LEU A 114 -0.56 -7.01 16.89
N GLU A 115 -0.87 -7.44 15.69
CA GLU A 115 0.06 -7.49 14.58
C GLU A 115 -0.41 -6.52 13.49
N LEU A 116 0.53 -5.86 12.83
CA LEU A 116 0.23 -4.95 11.73
C LEU A 116 0.98 -5.39 10.48
N LEU A 117 0.23 -5.82 9.48
CA LEU A 117 0.73 -6.11 8.15
C LEU A 117 0.52 -4.89 7.26
N GLY A 118 1.59 -4.24 6.85
CA GLY A 118 1.60 -3.24 5.81
C GLY A 118 2.03 -3.85 4.48
N THR A 119 1.20 -3.74 3.44
CA THR A 119 1.55 -4.20 2.09
C THR A 119 1.39 -3.14 1.02
N TYR A 120 2.28 -3.19 0.04
CA TYR A 120 2.07 -2.58 -1.27
C TYR A 120 1.91 -3.70 -2.31
N VAL A 121 0.67 -4.12 -2.55
CA VAL A 121 0.34 -5.27 -3.41
C VAL A 121 0.77 -4.98 -4.85
N PRO A 122 1.36 -5.97 -5.57
CA PRO A 122 1.66 -5.81 -6.99
C PRO A 122 0.43 -5.42 -7.81
N ASN A 123 0.53 -4.36 -8.60
CA ASN A 123 -0.46 -4.06 -9.61
C ASN A 123 -0.53 -5.21 -10.64
N ASN A 124 -1.75 -5.54 -11.09
CA ASN A 124 -1.98 -6.68 -11.98
C ASN A 124 -1.37 -6.51 -13.38
N GLY A 125 -1.04 -5.27 -13.78
CA GLY A 125 -0.45 -4.98 -15.08
C GLY A 125 -1.36 -5.38 -16.24
N SER A 126 -0.79 -5.59 -17.42
CA SER A 126 -1.57 -5.87 -18.64
C SER A 126 -1.08 -7.09 -19.42
N ASN A 127 -0.14 -7.86 -18.89
CA ASN A 127 0.45 -9.03 -19.56
C ASN A 127 0.47 -10.27 -18.64
N GLU A 128 0.67 -11.44 -19.24
CA GLU A 128 0.60 -12.71 -18.51
C GLU A 128 1.62 -12.82 -17.36
N ALA A 129 2.82 -12.26 -17.54
CA ALA A 129 3.83 -12.27 -16.49
C ALA A 129 3.40 -11.44 -15.26
N SER A 130 2.70 -10.31 -15.45
CA SER A 130 2.14 -9.54 -14.34
C SER A 130 0.95 -10.24 -13.67
N PHE A 131 0.12 -10.93 -14.44
CA PHE A 131 -0.99 -11.72 -13.90
C PHE A 131 -0.49 -12.90 -13.06
N GLU A 132 0.49 -13.65 -13.55
CA GLU A 132 1.08 -14.76 -12.81
C GLU A 132 1.72 -14.30 -11.50
N ARG A 133 2.48 -13.20 -11.58
CA ARG A 133 3.06 -12.58 -10.40
C ARG A 133 2.00 -12.14 -9.38
N ARG A 134 0.86 -11.59 -9.82
CA ARG A 134 -0.24 -11.23 -8.92
C ARG A 134 -0.87 -12.48 -8.31
N ARG A 135 -1.08 -13.56 -9.06
CA ARG A 135 -1.62 -14.82 -8.53
C ARG A 135 -0.71 -15.42 -7.46
N GLN A 136 0.60 -15.48 -7.71
CA GLN A 136 1.58 -15.99 -6.75
C GLN A 136 1.58 -15.15 -5.45
N TRP A 137 1.52 -13.83 -5.57
CA TRP A 137 1.39 -12.94 -4.41
C TRP A 137 0.15 -13.28 -3.56
N GLU A 138 -1.00 -13.47 -4.20
CA GLU A 138 -2.26 -13.77 -3.50
C GLU A 138 -2.18 -15.11 -2.76
N VAL A 139 -1.48 -16.12 -3.31
CA VAL A 139 -1.25 -17.41 -2.63
C VAL A 139 -0.41 -17.23 -1.36
N GLU A 140 0.69 -16.49 -1.43
CA GLU A 140 1.54 -16.22 -0.27
C GLU A 140 0.83 -15.38 0.79
N LEU A 141 0.09 -14.36 0.36
CA LEU A 141 -0.69 -13.49 1.24
C LEU A 141 -1.80 -14.26 1.95
N ASP A 142 -2.57 -15.06 1.22
CA ASP A 142 -3.66 -15.87 1.78
C ASP A 142 -3.15 -16.88 2.81
N SER A 143 -2.02 -17.55 2.52
CA SER A 143 -1.34 -18.43 3.48
C SER A 143 -0.99 -17.70 4.78
N LEU A 144 -0.40 -16.50 4.66
CA LEU A 144 -0.07 -15.68 5.82
C LEU A 144 -1.34 -15.26 6.57
N LEU A 145 -2.35 -14.70 5.91
CA LEU A 145 -3.55 -14.18 6.57
C LEU A 145 -4.37 -15.28 7.26
N CYS A 146 -4.40 -16.50 6.71
CA CYS A 146 -5.13 -17.63 7.27
C CYS A 146 -4.35 -18.41 8.35
N ALA A 147 -3.06 -18.12 8.54
CA ALA A 147 -2.26 -18.80 9.55
C ALA A 147 -2.83 -18.55 10.97
N PRO A 148 -2.80 -19.55 11.85
CA PRO A 148 -3.23 -19.38 13.24
C PRO A 148 -2.34 -18.35 13.94
N ARG A 149 -2.97 -17.45 14.72
CA ARG A 149 -2.30 -16.33 15.40
C ARG A 149 -2.84 -16.17 16.80
N GLU A 150 -1.96 -15.76 17.71
CA GLU A 150 -2.32 -15.43 19.10
C GLU A 150 -2.86 -14.00 19.24
N ARG A 151 -2.49 -13.12 18.30
CA ARG A 151 -2.82 -11.70 18.32
C ARG A 151 -3.67 -11.34 17.10
N PRO A 152 -4.61 -10.40 17.21
CA PRO A 152 -5.35 -9.91 16.05
C PRO A 152 -4.40 -9.26 15.04
N LEU A 153 -4.59 -9.58 13.76
CA LEU A 153 -3.83 -9.03 12.65
C LEU A 153 -4.62 -7.91 11.96
N VAL A 154 -4.09 -6.70 11.93
CA VAL A 154 -4.59 -5.61 11.09
C VAL A 154 -3.77 -5.55 9.81
N TRP A 155 -4.43 -5.49 8.66
CA TRP A 155 -3.80 -5.44 7.34
C TRP A 155 -4.10 -4.12 6.65
N ILE A 156 -3.07 -3.34 6.32
CA ILE A 156 -3.19 -2.00 5.74
C ILE A 156 -2.31 -1.82 4.50
N GLY A 157 -2.66 -0.81 3.70
CA GLY A 157 -1.84 -0.31 2.60
C GLY A 157 -2.59 -0.23 1.28
N ASP A 158 -1.82 -0.01 0.20
CA ASP A 158 -2.34 -0.05 -1.17
C ASP A 158 -2.42 -1.52 -1.61
N LEU A 159 -3.65 -1.99 -1.74
CA LEU A 159 -3.98 -3.38 -2.08
C LEU A 159 -4.19 -3.58 -3.59
N ASN A 160 -4.08 -2.52 -4.40
CA ASN A 160 -4.27 -2.55 -5.85
C ASN A 160 -5.52 -3.33 -6.28
N VAL A 161 -6.65 -3.09 -5.59
CA VAL A 161 -7.95 -3.65 -5.94
C VAL A 161 -9.05 -2.73 -5.42
N ALA A 162 -10.03 -2.41 -6.24
CA ALA A 162 -11.29 -1.77 -5.86
C ALA A 162 -12.35 -2.88 -5.75
N ALA A 163 -12.78 -3.17 -4.52
CA ALA A 163 -13.51 -4.39 -4.19
C ALA A 163 -14.89 -4.48 -4.86
N GLY A 164 -15.60 -3.36 -4.94
CA GLY A 164 -16.94 -3.29 -5.54
C GLY A 164 -17.10 -2.20 -6.59
N TRP A 165 -18.24 -2.24 -7.29
CA TRP A 165 -18.62 -1.23 -8.29
C TRP A 165 -18.67 0.19 -7.74
N HIS A 166 -18.97 0.33 -6.46
CA HIS A 166 -19.03 1.61 -5.77
C HIS A 166 -17.66 2.14 -5.30
N ASP A 167 -16.60 1.34 -5.44
CA ASP A 167 -15.23 1.73 -5.08
C ASP A 167 -14.48 2.41 -6.22
N VAL A 168 -15.14 2.62 -7.36
CA VAL A 168 -14.61 3.36 -8.51
C VAL A 168 -15.61 4.38 -9.00
N GLY A 169 -15.13 5.41 -9.70
CA GLY A 169 -16.02 6.41 -10.27
C GLY A 169 -15.34 7.32 -11.28
N PRO A 170 -16.14 8.18 -11.95
CA PRO A 170 -17.61 8.28 -11.88
C PRO A 170 -18.35 7.17 -12.66
N ASP A 171 -17.64 6.44 -13.53
CA ASP A 171 -18.24 5.40 -14.39
C ASP A 171 -17.48 4.07 -14.22
N PRO A 172 -18.00 3.14 -13.42
CA PRO A 172 -17.43 1.80 -13.25
C PRO A 172 -17.30 0.99 -14.54
N SER A 173 -18.23 1.16 -15.48
CA SER A 173 -18.23 0.43 -16.76
C SER A 173 -17.03 0.82 -17.61
N TRP A 174 -16.59 2.08 -17.53
CA TRP A 174 -15.34 2.52 -18.16
C TRP A 174 -14.16 1.66 -17.72
N PHE A 175 -14.01 1.41 -16.41
CA PHE A 175 -12.91 0.60 -15.88
C PHE A 175 -13.01 -0.86 -16.33
N ARG A 176 -14.21 -1.43 -16.32
CA ARG A 176 -14.46 -2.81 -16.75
C ARG A 176 -14.11 -3.05 -18.22
N ASN A 177 -14.42 -2.09 -19.07
CA ASN A 177 -14.36 -2.22 -20.53
C ASN A 177 -13.05 -1.68 -21.13
N GLN A 178 -12.02 -1.43 -20.33
CA GLN A 178 -10.72 -1.03 -20.87
C GLN A 178 -10.12 -2.17 -21.71
N ASN A 179 -9.87 -1.88 -22.98
CA ASN A 179 -9.13 -2.76 -23.88
C ASN A 179 -7.62 -2.54 -23.74
N GLY A 180 -6.81 -3.54 -24.09
CA GLY A 180 -5.34 -3.44 -24.10
C GLY A 180 -4.61 -4.32 -23.06
N THR A 181 -5.26 -5.38 -22.59
CA THR A 181 -4.60 -6.44 -21.82
C THR A 181 -4.38 -7.66 -22.71
N ASP A 182 -3.20 -8.29 -22.63
CA ASP A 182 -2.92 -9.59 -23.24
C ASP A 182 -3.48 -10.75 -22.40
N ALA A 183 -4.55 -10.48 -21.65
CA ALA A 183 -5.15 -11.43 -20.72
C ALA A 183 -5.77 -12.62 -21.47
N ALA A 184 -5.20 -13.80 -21.21
CA ALA A 184 -5.74 -15.06 -21.70
C ALA A 184 -7.13 -15.34 -21.12
N HIS A 185 -7.32 -15.05 -19.82
CA HIS A 185 -8.60 -15.21 -19.14
C HIS A 185 -9.48 -13.96 -19.31
N PRO A 186 -10.76 -14.09 -19.70
CA PRO A 186 -11.65 -12.94 -19.90
C PRO A 186 -11.84 -12.10 -18.63
N ASP A 187 -11.83 -12.72 -17.45
CA ASP A 187 -12.03 -12.01 -16.18
C ASP A 187 -10.80 -11.23 -15.68
N ASP A 188 -9.65 -11.37 -16.34
CA ASP A 188 -8.46 -10.53 -16.12
C ASP A 188 -8.42 -9.33 -17.10
N ARG A 189 -9.41 -9.18 -17.99
CA ARG A 189 -9.54 -8.01 -18.88
C ARG A 189 -10.14 -6.82 -18.13
N GLY A 190 -9.85 -5.63 -18.65
CA GLY A 190 -10.27 -4.36 -18.07
C GLY A 190 -9.13 -3.63 -17.38
N GLN A 191 -9.46 -2.63 -16.57
CA GLN A 191 -8.48 -1.84 -15.85
C GLN A 191 -7.88 -2.63 -14.68
N PRO A 192 -6.55 -2.73 -14.57
CA PRO A 192 -5.88 -3.29 -13.40
C PRO A 192 -6.28 -2.56 -12.12
N GLY A 193 -6.57 -3.32 -11.08
CA GLY A 193 -7.20 -2.85 -9.85
C GLY A 193 -8.72 -2.93 -9.88
N PHE A 194 -9.35 -3.32 -10.98
CA PHE A 194 -10.81 -3.48 -11.07
C PHE A 194 -11.23 -4.67 -11.95
N THR A 195 -10.34 -5.62 -12.24
CA THR A 195 -10.73 -6.83 -12.99
C THR A 195 -11.61 -7.74 -12.13
N ALA A 196 -12.40 -8.61 -12.77
CA ALA A 196 -13.33 -9.48 -12.03
C ALA A 196 -12.55 -10.52 -11.21
N ASN A 197 -11.43 -10.98 -11.75
CA ASN A 197 -10.52 -11.89 -11.07
C ASN A 197 -9.83 -11.25 -9.85
N GLU A 198 -9.42 -9.99 -9.91
CA GLU A 198 -8.88 -9.29 -8.73
C GLU A 198 -9.93 -9.17 -7.61
N GLN A 199 -11.16 -8.80 -7.96
CA GLN A 199 -12.27 -8.68 -7.00
C GLN A 199 -12.63 -10.02 -6.36
N ALA A 200 -12.74 -11.09 -7.17
CA ALA A 200 -13.06 -12.42 -6.69
C ALA A 200 -11.97 -12.97 -5.76
N ARG A 201 -10.68 -12.76 -6.10
CA ARG A 201 -9.56 -13.15 -5.23
C ARG A 201 -9.59 -12.37 -3.92
N PHE A 202 -9.74 -11.06 -3.96
CA PHE A 202 -9.81 -10.22 -2.76
C PHE A 202 -10.96 -10.64 -1.83
N ALA A 203 -12.17 -10.82 -2.36
CA ALA A 203 -13.32 -11.26 -1.59
C ALA A 203 -13.08 -12.63 -0.92
N ARG A 204 -12.54 -13.60 -1.67
CA ARG A 204 -12.21 -14.92 -1.15
C ARG A 204 -11.15 -14.86 -0.05
N THR A 205 -10.11 -14.05 -0.21
CA THR A 205 -9.07 -13.86 0.81
C THR A 205 -9.66 -13.30 2.10
N LEU A 206 -10.51 -12.27 2.03
CA LEU A 206 -11.18 -11.71 3.21
C LEU A 206 -12.11 -12.71 3.89
N GLU A 207 -12.87 -13.49 3.12
CA GLU A 207 -13.75 -14.52 3.64
C GLU A 207 -12.97 -15.59 4.40
N ARG A 208 -11.93 -16.16 3.77
CA ARG A 208 -11.11 -17.24 4.35
C ARG A 208 -10.35 -16.78 5.60
N ALA A 209 -9.79 -15.57 5.57
CA ALA A 209 -9.09 -14.98 6.70
C ALA A 209 -10.05 -14.45 7.79
N ARG A 210 -11.38 -14.50 7.56
CA ARG A 210 -12.42 -13.93 8.45
C ARG A 210 -12.16 -12.45 8.77
N MET A 211 -11.79 -11.67 7.75
CA MET A 211 -11.49 -10.25 7.87
C MET A 211 -12.55 -9.39 7.18
N ILE A 212 -12.60 -8.12 7.53
CA ILE A 212 -13.58 -7.14 7.03
C ILE A 212 -12.90 -5.81 6.70
N ASP A 213 -13.49 -5.08 5.75
CA ASP A 213 -13.09 -3.72 5.39
C ASP A 213 -13.62 -2.71 6.41
N ALA A 214 -12.73 -2.17 7.24
CA ALA A 214 -13.08 -1.26 8.31
C ALA A 214 -13.76 0.02 7.81
N TYR A 215 -13.37 0.51 6.62
CA TYR A 215 -13.96 1.72 6.06
C TYR A 215 -15.40 1.48 5.61
N ARG A 216 -15.63 0.42 4.82
CA ARG A 216 -16.97 0.13 4.30
C ARG A 216 -17.96 -0.30 5.38
N CYS A 217 -17.49 -0.89 6.49
CA CYS A 217 -18.32 -1.17 7.67
C CYS A 217 -18.84 0.10 8.35
N LEU A 218 -18.06 1.19 8.36
CA LEU A 218 -18.45 2.46 8.98
C LEU A 218 -19.16 3.41 7.99
N TRP A 219 -18.92 3.24 6.69
CA TRP A 219 -19.48 4.06 5.61
C TRP A 219 -20.16 3.16 4.55
N PRO A 220 -21.29 2.52 4.91
CA PRO A 220 -21.97 1.58 4.02
C PRO A 220 -22.57 2.28 2.79
N GLU A 221 -23.03 3.53 2.96
CA GLU A 221 -23.59 4.33 1.87
C GLU A 221 -22.46 4.85 0.97
N PRO A 222 -22.39 4.38 -0.29
CA PRO A 222 -21.28 4.68 -1.17
C PRO A 222 -21.29 6.12 -1.67
N ASP A 223 -20.12 6.75 -1.67
CA ASP A 223 -19.87 8.05 -2.31
C ASP A 223 -18.47 8.00 -2.93
N TRP A 224 -18.40 7.74 -4.24
CA TRP A 224 -17.10 7.57 -4.90
C TRP A 224 -16.21 8.81 -4.78
N GLN A 225 -16.76 10.03 -4.65
CA GLN A 225 -15.94 11.23 -4.54
C GLN A 225 -15.23 11.29 -3.19
N ARG A 226 -15.91 10.86 -2.13
CA ARG A 226 -15.37 10.73 -0.78
C ARG A 226 -14.49 9.50 -0.61
N ASP A 227 -14.91 8.38 -1.19
CA ASP A 227 -14.39 7.05 -0.87
C ASP A 227 -13.07 6.73 -1.60
N VAL A 228 -12.81 7.32 -2.77
CA VAL A 228 -11.60 6.99 -3.56
C VAL A 228 -10.32 7.51 -2.90
N THR A 229 -9.30 6.65 -2.88
CA THR A 229 -7.99 6.92 -2.29
C THR A 229 -6.91 7.14 -3.36
N TRP A 230 -7.18 6.70 -4.59
CA TRP A 230 -6.39 6.98 -5.78
C TRP A 230 -7.19 7.82 -6.78
N ARG A 231 -6.50 8.75 -7.46
CA ARG A 231 -7.05 9.55 -8.55
C ARG A 231 -6.11 9.55 -9.74
N GLY A 232 -6.68 9.44 -10.92
CA GLY A 232 -5.95 9.50 -12.17
C GLY A 232 -5.25 10.85 -12.35
N ALA A 233 -4.01 10.80 -12.82
CA ALA A 233 -3.27 12.01 -13.15
C ALA A 233 -3.92 12.72 -14.36
N PRO A 234 -4.01 14.06 -14.35
CA PRO A 234 -4.44 14.83 -15.52
C PRO A 234 -3.44 14.70 -16.66
N GLY A 235 -3.89 14.96 -17.89
CA GLY A 235 -3.02 15.00 -19.08
C GLY A 235 -1.92 16.06 -18.98
N VAL A 236 -0.86 15.90 -19.80
CA VAL A 236 0.18 16.91 -19.96
C VAL A 236 -0.31 17.95 -20.96
N ASN A 237 -0.22 19.25 -20.60
CA ASN A 237 -0.73 20.42 -21.34
C ASN A 237 -2.25 20.58 -21.39
N ILE A 238 -3.01 19.50 -21.66
CA ILE A 238 -4.48 19.54 -21.68
C ILE A 238 -5.00 18.54 -20.64
N PRO A 239 -5.35 18.99 -19.42
CA PRO A 239 -5.73 18.10 -18.32
C PRO A 239 -6.83 17.09 -18.67
N ALA A 240 -7.84 17.54 -19.42
CA ALA A 240 -9.01 16.76 -19.82
C ALA A 240 -8.69 15.62 -20.81
N GLU A 241 -7.56 15.66 -21.50
CA GLU A 241 -7.12 14.61 -22.43
C GLU A 241 -6.37 13.47 -21.74
N GLY A 242 -6.13 13.58 -20.42
CA GLY A 242 -5.55 12.48 -19.66
C GLY A 242 -6.49 11.27 -19.65
N ARG A 243 -5.99 10.09 -20.02
CA ARG A 243 -6.77 8.83 -20.03
C ARG A 243 -7.56 8.60 -18.73
N TYR A 244 -6.97 8.95 -17.59
CA TYR A 244 -7.55 8.77 -16.27
C TYR A 244 -8.10 10.07 -15.67
N TYR A 245 -8.26 11.12 -16.47
CA TYR A 245 -8.81 12.38 -16.00
C TYR A 245 -10.20 12.15 -15.36
N ASN A 246 -10.38 12.73 -14.17
CA ASN A 246 -11.59 12.57 -13.36
C ASN A 246 -11.95 11.12 -13.01
N LYS A 247 -11.03 10.16 -13.11
CA LYS A 247 -11.22 8.78 -12.67
C LYS A 247 -10.63 8.57 -11.28
N GLY A 248 -11.29 7.76 -10.46
CA GLY A 248 -10.80 7.40 -9.13
C GLY A 248 -11.09 5.96 -8.76
N MET A 249 -10.28 5.42 -7.87
CA MET A 249 -10.43 4.09 -7.28
C MET A 249 -10.15 4.15 -5.78
N ARG A 250 -10.85 3.35 -4.98
CA ARG A 250 -10.49 3.06 -3.60
C ARG A 250 -9.67 1.77 -3.58
N ILE A 251 -8.37 1.93 -3.43
CA ILE A 251 -7.40 0.82 -3.44
C ILE A 251 -6.57 0.73 -2.16
N ASP A 252 -6.70 1.72 -1.27
CA ASP A 252 -6.07 1.72 0.03
C ASP A 252 -7.07 1.28 1.10
N TYR A 253 -6.67 0.31 1.92
CA TYR A 253 -7.56 -0.32 2.89
C TYR A 253 -6.98 -0.34 4.30
N CYS A 254 -7.89 -0.38 5.26
CA CYS A 254 -7.65 -0.91 6.58
C CYS A 254 -8.56 -2.13 6.77
N ILE A 255 -7.97 -3.30 6.66
CA ILE A 255 -8.63 -4.59 6.82
C ILE A 255 -8.37 -5.08 8.24
N VAL A 256 -9.43 -5.41 8.95
CA VAL A 256 -9.36 -5.87 10.35
C VAL A 256 -9.99 -7.26 10.48
N PRO A 257 -9.63 -8.06 11.49
CA PRO A 257 -10.34 -9.29 11.77
C PRO A 257 -11.79 -8.97 12.13
N ARG A 258 -12.72 -9.88 11.81
CA ARG A 258 -14.15 -9.71 12.12
C ARG A 258 -14.42 -9.55 13.62
N GLU A 259 -13.54 -10.09 14.46
CA GLU A 259 -13.64 -10.11 15.92
C GLU A 259 -12.29 -9.70 16.56
N GLY A 260 -12.30 -9.24 17.80
CA GLY A 260 -11.06 -8.92 18.55
C GLY A 260 -10.44 -7.55 18.27
N VAL A 261 -10.93 -6.80 17.28
CA VAL A 261 -10.56 -5.39 17.04
C VAL A 261 -11.81 -4.53 16.93
N ARG A 262 -11.91 -3.48 17.75
CA ARG A 262 -12.98 -2.48 17.66
C ARG A 262 -12.51 -1.29 16.82
N VAL A 263 -13.16 -1.06 15.68
CA VAL A 263 -12.92 0.13 14.86
C VAL A 263 -13.86 1.26 15.34
N VAL A 264 -13.28 2.37 15.79
CA VAL A 264 -14.05 3.54 16.26
C VAL A 264 -14.32 4.53 15.13
N ARG A 265 -13.35 4.71 14.23
CA ARG A 265 -13.43 5.66 13.12
C ARG A 265 -12.50 5.22 11.98
N ALA A 266 -12.94 5.44 10.75
CA ALA A 266 -12.13 5.30 9.54
C ALA A 266 -12.45 6.47 8.60
N LEU A 267 -11.45 7.09 8.00
CA LEU A 267 -11.60 8.28 7.15
C LEU A 267 -10.65 8.23 5.98
N VAL A 268 -11.07 8.78 4.85
CA VAL A 268 -10.18 9.18 3.76
C VAL A 268 -9.82 10.65 3.94
N CYS A 269 -8.59 10.92 4.36
CA CYS A 269 -8.15 12.30 4.69
C CYS A 269 -7.54 13.06 3.49
N GLY A 270 -7.15 12.36 2.42
CA GLY A 270 -6.53 12.97 1.25
C GLY A 270 -7.55 13.42 0.21
N ARG A 271 -7.52 14.70 -0.18
CA ARG A 271 -8.27 15.20 -1.35
C ARG A 271 -7.28 15.59 -2.44
N GLY A 272 -6.99 14.67 -3.37
CA GLY A 272 -6.07 14.87 -4.49
C GLY A 272 -6.53 15.89 -5.55
N ALA A 273 -7.32 16.90 -5.17
CA ALA A 273 -7.90 17.90 -6.05
C ALA A 273 -6.93 19.05 -6.39
N SER A 274 -5.89 19.26 -5.59
CA SER A 274 -4.82 20.19 -5.90
C SER A 274 -3.55 19.40 -6.15
N ARG A 275 -2.68 19.87 -7.04
CA ARG A 275 -1.29 19.36 -7.19
C ARG A 275 -0.45 19.51 -5.91
N GLU A 276 -1.08 19.93 -4.83
CA GLU A 276 -0.59 19.94 -3.49
C GLU A 276 -0.99 18.59 -2.87
N GLY A 277 -0.14 17.57 -3.03
CA GLY A 277 -0.29 16.33 -2.28
C GLY A 277 -0.43 16.64 -0.78
N ALA A 278 -1.08 15.76 0.00
CA ALA A 278 -1.45 15.94 1.41
C ALA A 278 -0.64 17.02 2.14
N ARG A 279 -1.09 18.28 2.03
CA ARG A 279 -0.42 19.38 2.72
C ARG A 279 -0.91 19.36 4.16
N ALA A 280 0.01 19.14 5.09
CA ALA A 280 -0.20 19.47 6.48
C ALA A 280 -0.20 21.01 6.61
N HIS A 281 -1.23 21.65 6.09
CA HIS A 281 -1.47 23.07 6.32
C HIS A 281 -2.24 23.22 7.63
N PRO A 282 -1.77 24.07 8.57
CA PRO A 282 -2.50 24.37 9.80
C PRO A 282 -3.61 25.34 9.45
N THR A 283 -4.73 24.84 8.95
CA THR A 283 -5.95 25.64 8.81
C THR A 283 -6.97 25.12 9.79
N TYR A 284 -7.11 25.83 10.91
CA TYR A 284 -8.23 25.66 11.84
C TYR A 284 -9.53 26.04 11.10
N PRO A 285 -10.55 25.17 11.09
CA PRO A 285 -11.92 25.63 11.04
C PRO A 285 -12.42 25.69 12.48
N GLU A 286 -12.75 26.89 12.94
CA GLU A 286 -13.69 27.05 14.03
C GLU A 286 -14.99 26.33 13.65
N CYS A 287 -15.41 25.38 14.49
CA CYS A 287 -16.80 24.97 14.58
C CYS A 287 -17.07 24.60 16.04
N THR A 288 -18.03 25.33 16.60
CA THR A 288 -18.74 25.16 17.87
C THR A 288 -19.21 23.74 18.14
#